data_AF-A0A9E6Z5Q6-F1
#
_entry.id   AF-A0A9E6Z5Q6-F1
#
_cell.length_a   1.000
_cell.length_b   1.000
_cell.length_c   1.000
_cell.angle_alpha   90.00
_cell.angle_beta   90.00
_cell.angle_gamma   90.00
#
_symmetry.space_group_name_H-M   'P 1'
#
loop_
_entity.id
_entity.type
_entity.pdbx_description
1 polymer ?
#
loop_
_entity_poly.entity_id
_entity_poly.type
_entity_poly.pdbx_seq_one_letter_code
_entity_poly.pdbx_strand_id
1 'polypeptide(L)'
;MMTEVVQKQTSAEVRQPKQPDKQSRIYATGRRKDAIARVWIKPGSGKVTVNNRDWKTYFARPTLRMIIDQPLSITERSGQYDILCTVVGGGLSGQAGALRFGISRALADYEPKLRPVLKSNGFLTRDSRVVERKKYGRRKARRRFQFSKR
;
A
#
# COMPACT_ATOMS: atom_id res chain seq x y z
N MET A 1 36.23 18.38 -31.92
CA MET A 1 35.95 18.87 -30.55
C MET A 1 34.81 18.03 -29.99
N MET A 2 35.14 17.02 -29.18
CA MET A 2 34.18 16.11 -28.56
C MET A 2 33.55 16.80 -27.35
N THR A 3 32.22 16.92 -27.33
CA THR A 3 31.48 17.46 -26.19
C THR A 3 31.20 16.35 -25.17
N GLU A 4 31.91 16.42 -24.04
CA GLU A 4 31.63 15.59 -22.88
C GLU A 4 30.28 16.00 -22.27
N VAL A 5 29.30 15.10 -22.37
CA VAL A 5 28.00 15.25 -21.70
C VAL A 5 28.21 14.91 -20.22
N VAL A 6 28.31 15.95 -19.41
CA VAL A 6 28.39 15.90 -17.94
C VAL A 6 27.17 15.18 -17.38
N GLN A 7 27.38 13.98 -16.85
CA GLN A 7 26.40 13.21 -16.08
C GLN A 7 26.07 13.98 -14.80
N LYS A 8 24.88 14.58 -14.76
CA LYS A 8 24.37 15.30 -13.58
C LYS A 8 23.97 14.29 -12.51
N GLN A 9 24.90 13.95 -11.61
CA GLN A 9 24.59 13.18 -10.40
C GLN A 9 23.58 13.97 -9.56
N THR A 10 22.33 13.55 -9.61
CA THR A 10 21.30 14.10 -8.73
C THR A 10 21.45 13.37 -7.40
N SER A 11 22.15 13.97 -6.44
CA SER A 11 22.24 13.50 -5.06
C SER A 11 20.86 13.61 -4.42
N ALA A 12 20.03 12.59 -4.66
CA ALA A 12 18.77 12.44 -3.95
C ALA A 12 19.08 12.27 -2.46
N GLU A 13 18.71 13.26 -1.65
CA GLU A 13 18.81 13.21 -0.19
C GLU A 13 18.33 11.84 0.31
N VAL A 14 19.26 11.04 0.83
CA VAL A 14 18.96 9.73 1.38
C VAL A 14 18.21 9.97 2.68
N ARG A 15 16.88 9.85 2.61
CA ARG A 15 16.05 9.84 3.81
C ARG A 15 16.57 8.75 4.74
N GLN A 16 16.90 9.12 5.98
CA GLN A 16 17.42 8.15 6.94
C GLN A 16 16.39 7.02 7.17
N PRO A 17 16.82 5.75 7.17
CA PRO A 17 15.93 4.63 7.43
C PRO A 17 15.34 4.76 8.83
N LYS A 18 14.07 4.39 8.97
CA LYS A 18 13.43 4.41 10.28
C LYS A 18 14.07 3.32 11.13
N GLN A 19 14.48 3.65 12.36
CA GLN A 19 15.11 2.66 13.23
C GLN A 19 14.13 1.49 13.48
N PRO A 20 14.60 0.23 13.33
CA PRO A 20 13.77 -0.93 13.61
C PRO A 20 13.53 -1.05 15.12
N ASP A 21 12.39 -1.63 15.49
CA ASP A 21 12.06 -1.89 16.89
C ASP A 21 13.00 -2.93 17.52
N LYS A 22 12.88 -3.13 18.85
CA LYS A 22 13.68 -4.12 19.63
C LYS A 22 13.66 -5.56 19.06
N GLN A 23 12.69 -5.91 18.22
CA GLN A 23 12.61 -7.21 17.52
C GLN A 23 13.00 -7.14 16.02
N SER A 24 13.72 -6.11 15.59
CA SER A 24 14.12 -5.88 14.20
C SER A 24 12.95 -5.83 13.22
N ARG A 25 11.83 -5.24 13.66
CA ARG A 25 10.62 -5.10 12.86
C ARG A 25 10.41 -3.64 12.50
N ILE A 26 9.86 -3.39 11.31
CA ILE A 26 9.43 -2.04 10.90
C ILE A 26 7.91 -1.98 10.88
N TYR A 27 7.39 -0.95 11.55
CA TYR A 27 5.97 -0.64 11.59
C TYR A 27 5.58 0.34 10.48
N ALA A 28 4.56 -0.03 9.71
CA ALA A 28 3.89 0.86 8.79
C ALA A 28 2.37 0.76 8.90
N THR A 29 1.69 1.84 8.48
CA THR A 29 0.23 1.88 8.42
C THR A 29 -0.24 2.17 7.00
N GLY A 30 -1.15 1.34 6.52
CA GLY A 30 -1.89 1.51 5.28
C GLY A 30 -3.35 1.87 5.54
N ARG A 31 -3.95 2.74 4.71
CA ARG A 31 -5.36 3.11 4.79
C ARG A 31 -5.97 3.24 3.40
N ARG A 32 -7.16 2.71 3.20
CA ARG A 32 -7.95 2.89 1.97
C ARG A 32 -9.44 2.82 2.29
N LYS A 33 -10.22 3.83 1.88
CA LYS A 33 -11.60 4.00 2.32
C LYS A 33 -11.65 3.92 3.85
N ASP A 34 -12.48 3.02 4.40
CA ASP A 34 -12.63 2.78 5.84
C ASP A 34 -11.72 1.66 6.37
N ALA A 35 -10.90 1.04 5.51
CA ALA A 35 -10.00 -0.04 5.92
C ALA A 35 -8.66 0.51 6.42
N ILE A 36 -8.22 -0.01 7.58
CA ILE A 36 -6.95 0.31 8.22
C ILE A 36 -6.13 -0.98 8.31
N ALA A 37 -4.90 -0.93 7.81
CA ALA A 37 -3.94 -2.02 7.89
C ALA A 37 -2.72 -1.58 8.70
N ARG A 38 -2.43 -2.31 9.77
CA ARG A 38 -1.19 -2.19 10.55
C ARG A 38 -0.27 -3.32 10.09
N VAL A 39 0.89 -2.96 9.55
CA VAL A 39 1.82 -3.89 8.91
C VAL A 39 3.14 -3.85 9.66
N TRP A 40 3.65 -5.03 9.98
CA TRP A 40 4.96 -5.26 10.54
C TRP A 40 5.76 -6.09 9.56
N ILE A 41 6.92 -5.59 9.15
CA ILE A 41 7.86 -6.31 8.28
C ILE A 41 9.08 -6.74 9.08
N LYS A 42 9.52 -7.98 8.85
CA LYS A 42 10.76 -8.56 9.35
C LYS A 42 11.49 -9.26 8.19
N PRO A 43 12.82 -9.20 8.07
CA PRO A 43 13.54 -10.09 7.14
C PRO A 43 13.30 -11.57 7.54
N GLY A 44 12.98 -12.42 6.56
CA GLY A 44 12.55 -13.80 6.82
C GLY A 44 12.21 -14.62 5.58
N SER A 45 11.35 -15.62 5.73
CA SER A 45 11.08 -16.66 4.71
C SER A 45 9.91 -16.35 3.76
N GLY A 46 9.42 -15.10 3.71
CA GLY A 46 8.30 -14.73 2.85
C GLY A 46 6.91 -15.09 3.40
N LYS A 47 6.78 -15.39 4.69
CA LYS A 47 5.48 -15.77 5.28
C LYS A 47 4.62 -14.53 5.49
N VAL A 48 3.43 -14.52 4.87
CA VAL A 48 2.45 -13.44 5.01
C VAL A 48 1.28 -13.93 5.85
N THR A 49 1.06 -13.30 7.00
CA THR A 49 -0.04 -13.62 7.91
C THR A 49 -0.93 -12.40 8.12
N VAL A 50 -2.25 -12.62 8.07
CA VAL A 50 -3.28 -11.57 8.18
C VAL A 50 -4.25 -11.96 9.27
N ASN A 51 -4.34 -11.16 10.34
CA ASN A 51 -5.20 -11.44 11.51
C ASN A 51 -5.06 -12.88 12.03
N ASN A 52 -3.82 -13.36 12.18
CA ASN A 52 -3.46 -14.71 12.63
C ASN A 52 -3.91 -15.86 11.70
N ARG A 53 -4.29 -15.56 10.46
CA ARG A 53 -4.63 -16.55 9.43
C ARG A 53 -3.69 -16.40 8.23
N ASP A 54 -3.58 -17.46 7.43
CA ASP A 54 -2.84 -17.38 6.18
C ASP A 54 -3.55 -16.44 5.18
N TRP A 55 -2.76 -15.63 4.49
CA TRP A 55 -3.28 -14.62 3.56
C TRP A 55 -4.02 -15.24 2.37
N LYS A 56 -3.65 -16.45 1.94
CA LYS A 56 -4.37 -17.15 0.85
C LYS A 56 -5.77 -17.54 1.31
N THR A 57 -5.92 -18.02 2.54
CA THR A 57 -7.23 -18.36 3.11
C THR A 57 -8.08 -17.12 3.39
N TYR A 58 -7.47 -16.03 3.86
CA TYR A 58 -8.19 -14.79 4.14
C TYR A 58 -8.70 -14.09 2.88
N PHE A 59 -7.86 -14.03 1.84
CA PHE A 59 -8.23 -13.47 0.53
C PHE A 59 -8.56 -14.58 -0.45
N ALA A 60 -9.81 -15.03 -0.47
CA ALA A 60 -10.25 -16.11 -1.36
C ALA A 60 -10.06 -15.80 -2.86
N ARG A 61 -10.19 -14.52 -3.26
CA ARG A 61 -10.09 -14.12 -4.67
C ARG A 61 -8.63 -13.94 -5.11
N PRO A 62 -8.17 -14.57 -6.20
CA PRO A 62 -6.78 -14.46 -6.67
C PRO A 62 -6.40 -13.02 -7.06
N THR A 63 -7.34 -12.22 -7.58
CA THR A 63 -7.12 -10.81 -7.89
C THR A 63 -6.69 -9.99 -6.67
N LEU A 64 -7.22 -10.31 -5.48
CA LEU A 64 -6.85 -9.60 -4.25
C LEU A 64 -5.45 -10.00 -3.77
N ARG A 65 -5.08 -11.27 -3.95
CA ARG A 65 -3.72 -11.77 -3.66
C ARG A 65 -2.69 -11.08 -4.55
N MET A 66 -2.98 -10.96 -5.84
CA MET A 66 -2.12 -10.25 -6.80
C MET A 66 -1.87 -8.79 -6.40
N ILE A 67 -2.89 -8.08 -5.91
CA ILE A 67 -2.74 -6.69 -5.44
C ILE A 67 -1.78 -6.56 -4.25
N ILE A 68 -1.77 -7.54 -3.36
CA ILE A 68 -0.89 -7.56 -2.18
C ILE A 68 0.56 -7.87 -2.58
N ASP A 69 0.74 -8.72 -3.60
CA ASP A 69 2.04 -9.18 -4.08
C ASP A 69 2.76 -8.17 -5.00
N GLN A 70 2.02 -7.32 -5.70
CA GLN A 70 2.55 -6.26 -6.58
C GLN A 70 3.78 -5.48 -6.05
N PRO A 71 3.78 -4.91 -4.82
CA PRO A 71 4.94 -4.19 -4.31
C PRO A 71 6.17 -5.08 -4.07
N LEU A 72 5.97 -6.36 -3.73
CA LEU A 72 7.07 -7.31 -3.55
C LEU A 72 7.65 -7.74 -4.89
N SER A 73 6.79 -7.97 -5.89
CA SER A 73 7.20 -8.32 -7.24
C SER A 73 8.02 -7.21 -7.91
N ILE A 74 7.61 -5.95 -7.79
CA ILE A 74 8.29 -4.81 -8.44
C ILE A 74 9.61 -4.44 -7.77
N THR A 75 9.75 -4.74 -6.48
CA THR A 75 11.02 -4.54 -5.77
C THR A 75 11.96 -5.75 -5.91
N GLU A 76 11.53 -6.82 -6.59
CA GLU A 76 12.26 -8.09 -6.72
C GLU A 76 12.63 -8.69 -5.35
N ARG A 77 11.85 -8.38 -4.31
CA ARG A 77 12.04 -8.86 -2.93
C ARG A 77 11.03 -9.92 -2.52
N SER A 78 10.49 -10.64 -3.49
CA SER A 78 9.63 -11.79 -3.21
C SER A 78 10.36 -12.81 -2.34
N GLY A 79 9.71 -13.27 -1.27
CA GLY A 79 10.26 -14.31 -0.39
C GLY A 79 11.30 -13.86 0.64
N GLN A 80 11.72 -12.58 0.65
CA GLN A 80 12.78 -12.09 1.56
C GLN A 80 12.23 -11.55 2.90
N TYR A 81 10.93 -11.27 2.96
CA TYR A 81 10.31 -10.57 4.08
C TYR A 81 9.12 -11.35 4.64
N ASP A 82 9.13 -11.57 5.94
CA ASP A 82 7.96 -12.01 6.69
C ASP A 82 7.09 -10.80 7.02
N ILE A 83 5.79 -10.94 6.77
CA ILE A 83 4.81 -9.87 6.87
C ILE A 83 3.73 -10.29 7.88
N LEU A 84 3.64 -9.55 8.97
CA LEU A 84 2.60 -9.69 9.99
C LEU A 84 1.64 -8.51 9.87
N CYS A 85 0.39 -8.80 9.49
CA CYS A 85 -0.62 -7.78 9.27
C CYS A 85 -1.81 -7.92 10.20
N THR A 86 -2.23 -6.78 10.76
CA THR A 86 -3.52 -6.64 11.43
C THR A 86 -4.40 -5.69 10.63
N VAL A 87 -5.54 -6.17 10.15
CA VAL A 87 -6.49 -5.39 9.34
C VAL A 87 -7.82 -5.23 10.05
N VAL A 88 -8.36 -4.01 10.03
CA VAL A 88 -9.62 -3.64 10.66
C VAL A 88 -10.42 -2.74 9.73
N GLY A 89 -11.75 -2.93 9.71
CA GLY A 89 -12.69 -2.10 8.96
C GLY A 89 -12.79 -2.39 7.46
N GLY A 90 -13.74 -1.71 6.81
CA GLY A 90 -14.02 -1.83 5.38
C GLY A 90 -14.47 -3.23 4.96
N GLY A 91 -14.10 -3.63 3.74
CA GLY A 91 -14.30 -4.98 3.21
C GLY A 91 -13.02 -5.51 2.54
N LEU A 92 -13.03 -6.78 2.10
CA LEU A 92 -11.83 -7.49 1.62
C LEU A 92 -11.04 -6.72 0.54
N SER A 93 -11.73 -6.11 -0.43
CA SER A 93 -11.07 -5.31 -1.49
C SER A 93 -10.43 -4.02 -0.96
N GLY A 94 -11.08 -3.35 0.01
CA GLY A 94 -10.51 -2.17 0.67
C GLY A 94 -9.30 -2.54 1.52
N GLN A 95 -9.38 -3.65 2.23
CA GLN A 95 -8.29 -4.19 3.07
C GLN A 95 -7.08 -4.58 2.24
N ALA A 96 -7.24 -5.29 1.11
CA ALA A 96 -6.15 -5.63 0.22
C ALA A 96 -5.42 -4.38 -0.31
N GLY A 97 -6.16 -3.33 -0.66
CA GLY A 97 -5.58 -2.05 -1.07
C GLY A 97 -4.86 -1.32 0.07
N ALA A 98 -5.38 -1.39 1.29
CA ALA A 98 -4.71 -0.84 2.48
C ALA A 98 -3.41 -1.60 2.79
N LEU A 99 -3.40 -2.94 2.66
CA LEU A 99 -2.22 -3.78 2.82
C LEU A 99 -1.14 -3.45 1.80
N ARG A 100 -1.49 -3.36 0.52
CA ARG A 100 -0.57 -2.94 -0.55
C ARG A 100 0.14 -1.64 -0.19
N PHE A 101 -0.61 -0.62 0.27
CA PHE A 101 -0.04 0.66 0.69
C PHE A 101 0.84 0.52 1.96
N GLY A 102 0.42 -0.28 2.93
CA GLY A 102 1.18 -0.53 4.16
C GLY A 102 2.52 -1.22 3.92
N ILE A 103 2.53 -2.30 3.11
CA ILE A 103 3.74 -3.04 2.73
C ILE A 103 4.72 -2.12 2.00
N SER A 104 4.22 -1.32 1.05
CA SER A 104 5.06 -0.40 0.27
C SER A 104 5.72 0.67 1.15
N ARG A 105 5.03 1.16 2.18
CA ARG A 105 5.63 2.08 3.15
C ARG A 105 6.69 1.41 4.00
N ALA A 106 6.41 0.21 4.51
CA ALA A 106 7.38 -0.53 5.31
C ALA A 106 8.65 -0.87 4.51
N LEU A 107 8.52 -1.26 3.24
CA LEU A 107 9.67 -1.50 2.36
C LEU A 107 10.50 -0.23 2.12
N ALA A 108 9.82 0.90 1.87
CA ALA A 108 10.51 2.18 1.67
C ALA A 108 11.20 2.71 2.93
N ASP A 109 10.69 2.37 4.11
CA ASP A 109 11.30 2.72 5.40
C ASP A 109 12.48 1.78 5.76
N TYR A 110 12.46 0.54 5.26
CA TYR A 110 13.54 -0.45 5.40
C TYR A 110 14.73 -0.13 4.48
N GLU A 111 14.47 -0.01 3.17
CA GLU A 111 15.46 0.30 2.14
C GLU A 111 15.06 1.60 1.40
N PRO A 112 15.62 2.77 1.77
CA PRO A 112 15.25 4.05 1.15
C PRO A 112 15.58 4.10 -0.36
N LYS A 113 16.48 3.23 -0.84
CA LYS A 113 16.82 3.08 -2.26
C LYS A 113 15.67 2.57 -3.13
N LEU A 114 14.71 1.82 -2.55
CA LEU A 114 13.55 1.27 -3.27
C LEU A 114 12.41 2.29 -3.45
N ARG A 115 12.47 3.40 -2.70
CA ARG A 115 11.46 4.46 -2.72
C ARG A 115 11.19 5.07 -4.11
N PRO A 116 12.20 5.43 -4.95
CA PRO A 116 11.94 5.96 -6.29
C PRO A 116 11.12 5.00 -7.15
N VAL A 117 11.48 3.71 -7.17
CA VAL A 117 10.74 2.68 -7.93
C VAL A 117 9.31 2.55 -7.43
N LEU A 118 9.11 2.48 -6.12
CA LEU A 118 7.78 2.40 -5.51
C LEU A 118 6.93 3.66 -5.74
N LYS A 119 7.56 4.84 -5.80
CA LYS A 119 6.89 6.11 -6.06
C LYS A 119 6.45 6.20 -7.52
N SER A 120 7.32 5.86 -8.46
CA SER A 120 7.01 5.88 -9.90
C SER A 120 5.85 4.96 -10.26
N ASN A 121 5.74 3.80 -9.60
CA ASN A 121 4.63 2.87 -9.79
C ASN A 121 3.36 3.20 -8.97
N GLY A 122 3.34 4.33 -8.25
CA GLY A 122 2.16 4.81 -7.51
C GLY A 122 1.83 4.04 -6.23
N PHE A 123 2.74 3.22 -5.71
CA PHE A 123 2.52 2.43 -4.47
C PHE A 123 2.62 3.26 -3.20
N LEU A 124 3.28 4.41 -3.24
CA LEU A 124 3.46 5.30 -2.10
C LEU A 124 2.39 6.40 -2.01
N THR A 125 1.42 6.40 -2.92
CA THR A 125 0.30 7.33 -2.89
C THR A 125 -0.90 6.69 -2.19
N ARG A 126 -1.41 7.34 -1.14
CA ARG A 126 -2.65 6.90 -0.51
C ARG A 126 -3.83 7.12 -1.46
N ASP A 127 -4.65 6.09 -1.69
CA ASP A 127 -5.93 6.26 -2.38
C ASP A 127 -6.89 7.06 -1.47
N SER A 128 -7.14 8.32 -1.86
CA SER A 128 -7.95 9.29 -1.12
C SER A 128 -9.46 9.11 -1.32
N ARG A 129 -9.89 8.19 -2.18
CA ARG A 129 -11.32 8.00 -2.49
C ARG A 129 -12.10 7.54 -1.25
N VAL A 130 -13.17 8.26 -0.95
CA VAL A 130 -14.12 7.97 0.13
C VAL A 130 -15.53 8.02 -0.46
N VAL A 131 -16.47 7.28 0.15
CA VAL A 131 -17.88 7.32 -0.25
C VAL A 131 -18.44 8.72 0.02
N GLU A 132 -18.94 9.38 -1.02
CA GLU A 132 -19.64 10.66 -0.86
C GLU A 132 -20.88 10.49 0.01
N ARG A 133 -21.07 11.39 0.96
CA ARG A 133 -22.28 11.42 1.79
C ARG A 133 -23.54 11.58 0.94
N LYS A 134 -24.66 11.04 1.42
CA LYS A 134 -25.98 11.32 0.83
C LYS A 134 -26.31 12.81 1.01
N LYS A 135 -26.66 13.50 -0.08
CA LYS A 135 -27.15 14.88 -0.05
C LYS A 135 -28.68 14.86 0.12
N TYR A 136 -29.24 15.86 0.80
CA TYR A 136 -30.69 16.02 0.91
C TYR A 136 -31.32 16.25 -0.48
N GLY A 137 -32.58 15.88 -0.64
CA GLY A 137 -33.28 15.96 -1.94
C GLY A 137 -32.74 15.03 -3.03
N ARG A 138 -31.90 14.03 -2.68
CA ARG A 138 -31.35 13.04 -3.63
C ARG A 138 -31.53 11.61 -3.12
N ARG A 139 -31.71 10.65 -4.05
CA ARG A 139 -31.85 9.22 -3.72
C ARG A 139 -30.54 8.61 -3.20
N LYS A 140 -29.40 9.04 -3.77
CA LYS A 140 -28.03 8.68 -3.35
C LYS A 140 -27.12 9.92 -3.43
N ALA A 141 -25.81 9.78 -3.28
CA ALA A 141 -24.85 10.91 -3.32
C ALA A 141 -25.08 11.88 -4.51
N ARG A 142 -25.22 11.34 -5.73
CA ARG A 142 -25.43 12.13 -6.96
C ARG A 142 -26.77 11.86 -7.66
N ARG A 143 -27.42 10.72 -7.42
CA ARG A 143 -28.66 10.31 -8.08
C ARG A 143 -29.82 11.22 -7.67
N ARG A 144 -30.22 12.12 -8.58
CA ARG A 144 -31.41 12.99 -8.43
C ARG A 144 -32.69 12.18 -8.71
N PHE A 145 -33.81 12.68 -8.21
CA PHE A 145 -35.12 12.23 -8.68
C PHE A 145 -35.37 12.75 -10.10
N GLN A 146 -36.25 12.07 -10.84
CA GLN A 146 -36.70 12.58 -12.13
C GLN A 146 -37.44 13.90 -11.92
N PHE A 147 -37.12 14.91 -12.71
CA PHE A 147 -37.75 16.22 -12.66
C PHE A 147 -38.71 16.36 -13.84
N SER A 148 -39.93 16.83 -13.60
CA SER A 148 -40.90 17.20 -14.63
C SER A 148 -41.09 18.72 -14.62
N LYS A 149 -41.04 19.35 -15.80
CA LYS A 149 -41.09 20.82 -15.99
C LYS A 149 -42.47 21.37 -16.35
N ARG A 150 -43.52 20.54 -16.26
CA ARG A 150 -44.88 20.94 -16.66
C ARG A 150 -45.45 22.00 -15.75
#